data_AF-J9UBC6-F1
#
_entry.id   AF-J9UBC6-F1
#
_cell.length_a   1.000
_cell.length_b   1.000
_cell.length_c   1.000
_cell.angle_alpha   90.00
_cell.angle_beta   90.00
_cell.angle_gamma   90.00
#
_symmetry.space_group_name_H-M   'P 1'
#
loop_
_entity.id
_entity.type
_entity.pdbx_description
1 polymer ?
#
loop_
_entity_poly.entity_id
_entity_poly.type
_entity_poly.pdbx_seq_one_letter_code
_entity_poly.pdbx_strand_id
1 'polypeptide(L)'
;MIKYYPSHKNVLNKYNSICGHQTGIMDSIIVMQANSVIAQNINTCTSMLPDYHKILLGDNAEVNYHLSGYGIYRDEAIIRLLGEGVERYALFTANLYFEEKLKYASYNQLKEKYPNNVIHFEYVKIYSDEDCNKLNSIGILENITEDDILSWVLLPSLFDKEKEYYIPAQNFFLSHIIRKDKNEKVFIGGFSKGSASHKNIKLALKSAIAEIIECDACMIKWYTDSKVKEVVIDDDVLNETINTILRDIDYKIRVFDYTVDKKLGYVFTVMLINKSEKSPYIVVGASSGLNPKKVIYRAFMESLAILTLNINGPLSMPADYLETKYQKTYLNLDSNVNYWASLDDKDKKLKFINSKVTEKIELKKYKNLEENTDLEYLFNGLYNISKYAVYLDITPTEIADKDLHVMRVYVPELVQMSMPAFPYSKHPRIIKNGGISNNEFPHPLP
;
A
#
# COMPACT_ATOMS: atom_id res chain seq x y z
N MET A 1 8.61 -21.55 30.34
CA MET A 1 8.99 -20.43 29.44
C MET A 1 10.07 -20.87 28.42
N ILE A 2 9.93 -22.04 27.79
CA ILE A 2 10.95 -22.65 26.88
C ILE A 2 10.36 -23.01 25.50
N LYS A 3 9.04 -22.89 25.30
CA LYS A 3 8.32 -23.46 24.15
C LYS A 3 8.77 -22.93 22.78
N TYR A 4 9.53 -21.83 22.74
CA TYR A 4 10.03 -21.19 21.53
C TYR A 4 11.51 -20.81 21.58
N TYR A 5 12.30 -21.34 22.53
CA TYR A 5 13.73 -21.04 22.60
C TYR A 5 14.57 -22.05 21.79
N PRO A 6 15.55 -21.59 20.97
CA PRO A 6 15.81 -20.19 20.61
C PRO A 6 14.80 -19.68 19.55
N SER A 7 14.28 -18.46 19.76
CA SER A 7 13.26 -17.81 18.91
C SER A 7 13.67 -17.82 17.43
N HIS A 8 14.91 -17.41 17.17
CA HIS A 8 15.48 -17.33 15.84
C HIS A 8 15.37 -18.63 15.04
N LYS A 9 15.62 -19.79 15.68
CA LYS A 9 15.53 -21.09 15.00
C LYS A 9 14.09 -21.42 14.62
N ASN A 10 13.11 -21.05 15.46
CA ASN A 10 11.69 -21.25 15.13
C ASN A 10 11.25 -20.35 13.98
N VAL A 11 11.70 -19.09 13.95
CA VAL A 11 11.40 -18.16 12.85
C VAL A 11 12.00 -18.65 11.53
N LEU A 12 13.28 -19.05 11.53
CA LEU A 12 13.94 -19.59 10.34
C LEU A 12 13.34 -20.93 9.89
N ASN A 13 13.01 -21.83 10.81
CA ASN A 13 12.33 -23.08 10.46
C ASN A 13 10.98 -22.81 9.81
N LYS A 14 10.24 -21.80 10.29
CA LYS A 14 8.97 -21.40 9.69
C LYS A 14 9.17 -20.85 8.28
N TYR A 15 10.17 -19.97 8.10
CA TYR A 15 10.55 -19.45 6.80
C TYR A 15 10.90 -20.59 5.83
N ASN A 16 11.83 -21.47 6.20
CA ASN A 16 12.27 -22.60 5.38
C ASN A 16 11.18 -23.66 5.13
N SER A 17 10.08 -23.67 5.90
CA SER A 17 8.96 -24.58 5.66
C SER A 17 8.06 -24.13 4.50
N ILE A 18 8.23 -22.89 4.03
CA ILE A 18 7.42 -22.22 3.01
C ILE A 18 8.31 -21.79 1.83
N CYS A 19 9.56 -21.44 2.11
CA CYS A 19 10.53 -20.91 1.15
C CYS A 19 11.55 -21.97 0.73
N GLY A 20 11.99 -21.92 -0.53
CA GLY A 20 12.90 -22.91 -1.11
C GLY A 20 13.17 -22.66 -2.59
N HIS A 21 14.37 -23.00 -3.05
CA HIS A 21 14.82 -22.72 -4.42
C HIS A 21 14.04 -23.41 -5.55
N GLN A 22 13.39 -24.54 -5.28
CA GLN A 22 12.72 -25.34 -6.32
C GLN A 22 11.20 -25.32 -6.19
N THR A 23 10.68 -25.49 -4.97
CA THR A 23 9.25 -25.69 -4.71
C THR A 23 8.68 -24.74 -3.65
N GLY A 24 9.47 -23.77 -3.18
CA GLY A 24 8.99 -22.76 -2.24
C GLY A 24 8.19 -21.67 -2.95
N ILE A 25 7.35 -20.96 -2.18
CA ILE A 25 6.62 -19.79 -2.70
C ILE A 25 7.50 -18.53 -2.78
N MET A 26 8.67 -18.56 -2.12
CA MET A 26 9.69 -17.51 -2.08
C MET A 26 11.06 -18.20 -1.95
N ASP A 27 12.14 -17.52 -2.35
CA ASP A 27 13.50 -18.05 -2.23
C ASP A 27 13.87 -18.34 -0.76
N SER A 28 14.61 -19.42 -0.51
CA SER A 28 15.17 -19.74 0.80
C SER A 28 16.31 -18.80 1.22
N ILE A 29 16.93 -18.07 0.29
CA ILE A 29 17.97 -17.10 0.62
C ILE A 29 17.33 -15.83 1.19
N ILE A 30 17.74 -15.51 2.41
CA ILE A 30 17.48 -14.21 3.04
C ILE A 30 18.75 -13.37 2.90
N VAL A 31 18.64 -12.26 2.20
CA VAL A 31 19.70 -11.26 2.13
C VAL A 31 19.49 -10.27 3.28
N MET A 32 20.36 -10.35 4.28
CA MET A 32 20.44 -9.33 5.33
C MET A 32 21.31 -8.19 4.82
N GLN A 33 20.86 -6.95 4.99
CA GLN A 33 21.75 -5.84 4.66
C GLN A 33 22.91 -5.75 5.65
N ALA A 34 24.10 -5.51 5.11
CA ALA A 34 25.33 -5.33 5.89
C ALA A 34 25.29 -4.02 6.68
N ASN A 35 26.16 -3.92 7.69
CA ASN A 35 26.29 -2.79 8.63
C ASN A 35 26.47 -1.42 7.92
N SER A 36 25.37 -0.81 7.46
CA SER A 36 25.30 0.62 7.16
C SER A 36 25.21 1.42 8.47
N VAL A 37 25.42 2.75 8.40
CA VAL A 37 25.24 3.64 9.56
C VAL A 37 23.82 3.51 10.15
N ILE A 38 22.84 3.14 9.32
CA ILE A 38 21.45 2.87 9.73
C ILE A 38 21.28 1.47 10.32
N ALA A 39 22.03 0.49 9.80
CA ALA A 39 21.90 -0.92 10.19
C ALA A 39 22.36 -1.23 11.62
N GLN A 40 23.01 -0.30 12.31
CA GLN A 40 23.35 -0.45 13.72
C GLN A 40 22.11 -0.52 14.62
N ASN A 41 21.03 0.17 14.23
CA ASN A 41 19.82 0.31 15.03
C ASN A 41 18.59 -0.36 14.39
N ILE A 42 18.69 -0.79 13.13
CA ILE A 42 17.59 -1.37 12.35
C ILE A 42 18.10 -2.58 11.58
N ASN A 43 17.39 -3.69 11.69
CA ASN A 43 17.59 -4.85 10.86
C ASN A 43 16.69 -4.74 9.63
N THR A 44 17.27 -4.83 8.45
CA THR A 44 16.55 -4.98 7.19
C THR A 44 16.97 -6.26 6.49
N CYS A 45 16.02 -6.91 5.85
CA CYS A 45 16.23 -8.11 5.08
C CYS A 45 15.31 -8.14 3.87
N THR A 46 15.73 -8.84 2.83
CA THR A 46 14.96 -9.04 1.61
C THR A 46 15.13 -10.47 1.12
N SER A 47 14.24 -10.87 0.23
CA SER A 47 14.29 -12.13 -0.51
C SER A 47 13.59 -11.93 -1.84
N MET A 48 13.63 -12.95 -2.70
CA MET A 48 13.06 -12.89 -4.04
C MET A 48 11.86 -13.82 -4.12
N LEU A 49 10.79 -13.35 -4.76
CA LEU A 49 9.77 -14.25 -5.30
C LEU A 49 10.32 -14.81 -6.61
N PRO A 50 10.09 -16.10 -6.90
CA PRO A 50 10.18 -16.59 -8.28
C PRO A 50 9.37 -15.70 -9.22
N ASP A 51 9.75 -15.66 -10.51
CA ASP A 51 9.13 -14.83 -11.54
C ASP A 51 7.70 -15.30 -11.92
N TYR A 52 6.80 -15.45 -10.94
CA TYR A 52 5.42 -15.88 -11.13
C TYR A 52 4.68 -15.00 -12.12
N HIS A 53 4.97 -13.70 -12.13
CA HIS A 53 4.40 -12.77 -13.09
C HIS A 53 4.70 -13.14 -14.54
N LYS A 54 5.86 -13.74 -14.85
CA LYS A 54 6.17 -14.19 -16.22
C LYS A 54 5.30 -15.35 -16.65
N ILE A 55 4.99 -16.26 -15.72
CA ILE A 55 4.07 -17.38 -15.97
C ILE A 55 2.64 -16.87 -16.16
N LEU A 56 2.22 -15.88 -15.37
CA LEU A 56 0.83 -15.43 -15.32
C LEU A 56 0.48 -14.37 -16.37
N LEU A 57 1.39 -13.44 -16.62
CA LEU A 57 1.20 -12.26 -17.47
C LEU A 57 1.99 -12.36 -18.79
N GLY A 58 2.89 -13.35 -18.91
CA GLY A 58 3.72 -13.62 -20.08
C GLY A 58 5.20 -13.26 -19.88
N ASP A 59 6.07 -13.83 -20.72
CA ASP A 59 7.54 -13.80 -20.57
C ASP A 59 8.15 -12.40 -20.49
N ASN A 60 7.50 -11.40 -21.10
CA ASN A 60 7.96 -10.01 -21.13
C ASN A 60 7.39 -9.15 -20.00
N ALA A 61 6.55 -9.70 -19.13
CA ALA A 61 6.08 -8.97 -17.97
C ALA A 61 7.26 -8.76 -17.02
N GLU A 62 7.38 -7.54 -16.50
CA GLU A 62 8.32 -7.20 -15.44
C GLU A 62 7.53 -6.67 -14.25
N VAL A 63 7.79 -7.25 -13.07
CA VAL A 63 7.15 -6.85 -11.81
C VAL A 63 8.20 -6.70 -10.75
N ASN A 64 8.27 -5.50 -10.17
CA ASN A 64 9.05 -5.26 -8.96
C ASN A 64 8.19 -5.60 -7.73
N TYR A 65 8.50 -6.72 -7.09
CA TYR A 65 7.77 -7.17 -5.88
C TYR A 65 8.15 -6.39 -4.62
N HIS A 66 9.36 -5.80 -4.60
CA HIS A 66 9.93 -5.03 -3.48
C HIS A 66 9.70 -5.65 -2.10
N LEU A 67 10.08 -6.93 -1.95
CA LEU A 67 9.94 -7.61 -0.68
C LEU A 67 10.95 -7.10 0.34
N SER A 68 10.44 -6.60 1.46
CA SER A 68 11.31 -6.18 2.55
C SER A 68 10.77 -6.58 3.92
N GLY A 69 11.67 -6.94 4.81
CA GLY A 69 11.39 -7.10 6.22
C GLY A 69 12.27 -6.16 7.01
N TYR A 70 11.69 -5.42 7.95
CA TYR A 70 12.43 -4.48 8.78
C TYR A 70 11.98 -4.54 10.24
N GLY A 71 12.88 -4.23 11.16
CA GLY A 71 12.58 -4.24 12.59
C GLY A 71 13.77 -3.83 13.43
N ILE A 72 13.54 -3.59 14.72
CA ILE A 72 14.66 -3.35 15.65
C ILE A 72 15.38 -4.68 15.89
N TYR A 73 14.64 -5.79 15.89
CA TYR A 73 15.19 -7.13 16.05
C TYR A 73 15.25 -7.88 14.72
N ARG A 74 16.28 -8.71 14.55
CA ARG A 74 16.42 -9.57 13.37
C ARG A 74 15.23 -10.51 13.17
N ASP A 75 14.72 -11.10 14.25
CA ASP A 75 13.57 -11.99 14.19
C ASP A 75 12.31 -11.25 13.70
N GLU A 76 12.12 -9.99 14.11
CA GLU A 76 11.03 -9.14 13.65
C GLU A 76 11.12 -8.89 12.15
N ALA A 77 12.30 -8.52 11.66
CA ALA A 77 12.53 -8.29 10.23
C ALA A 77 12.18 -9.54 9.40
N ILE A 78 12.63 -10.74 9.81
CA ILE A 78 12.35 -11.98 9.09
C ILE A 78 10.85 -12.35 9.16
N ILE A 79 10.19 -12.13 10.30
CA ILE A 79 8.74 -12.35 10.43
C ILE A 79 7.96 -11.47 9.45
N ARG A 80 8.34 -10.19 9.33
CA ARG A 80 7.70 -9.25 8.39
C ARG A 80 7.98 -9.64 6.94
N LEU A 81 9.22 -10.00 6.61
CA LEU A 81 9.57 -10.51 5.27
C LEU A 81 8.73 -11.73 4.89
N LEU A 82 8.58 -12.70 5.81
CA LEU A 82 7.74 -13.88 5.57
C LEU A 82 6.27 -13.50 5.33
N GLY A 83 5.73 -12.60 6.17
CA GLY A 83 4.37 -12.12 6.04
C GLY A 83 4.12 -11.42 4.69
N GLU A 84 5.01 -10.52 4.31
CA GLU A 84 4.92 -9.78 3.05
C GLU A 84 5.09 -10.71 1.85
N GLY A 85 6.06 -11.65 1.89
CA GLY A 85 6.25 -12.64 0.83
C GLY A 85 5.02 -13.53 0.60
N VAL A 86 4.41 -14.02 1.68
CA VAL A 86 3.17 -14.80 1.65
C VAL A 86 2.01 -13.99 1.08
N GLU A 87 1.86 -12.74 1.51
CA GLU A 87 0.82 -11.84 1.02
C GLU A 87 0.97 -11.55 -0.48
N ARG A 88 2.19 -11.24 -0.92
CA ARG A 88 2.48 -10.95 -2.34
C ARG A 88 2.25 -12.17 -3.21
N TYR A 89 2.71 -13.36 -2.79
CA TYR A 89 2.41 -14.59 -3.51
C TYR A 89 0.89 -14.80 -3.66
N ALA A 90 0.14 -14.66 -2.56
CA ALA A 90 -1.31 -14.82 -2.56
C ALA A 90 -2.02 -13.84 -3.49
N LEU A 91 -1.64 -12.56 -3.48
CA LEU A 91 -2.21 -11.55 -4.39
C LEU A 91 -2.00 -11.92 -5.86
N PHE A 92 -0.83 -12.46 -6.20
CA PHE A 92 -0.49 -12.82 -7.57
C PHE A 92 -1.18 -14.09 -8.05
N THR A 93 -1.43 -15.06 -7.16
CA THR A 93 -2.08 -16.32 -7.54
C THR A 93 -3.59 -16.30 -7.38
N ALA A 94 -4.14 -15.36 -6.60
CA ALA A 94 -5.58 -15.31 -6.28
C ALA A 94 -6.49 -15.39 -7.52
N ASN A 95 -6.15 -14.67 -8.60
CA ASN A 95 -6.98 -14.64 -9.82
C ASN A 95 -7.17 -16.04 -10.46
N LEU A 96 -6.17 -16.92 -10.34
CA LEU A 96 -6.23 -18.27 -10.94
C LEU A 96 -7.41 -19.09 -10.42
N TYR A 97 -7.81 -18.90 -9.17
CA TYR A 97 -8.93 -19.63 -8.55
C TYR A 97 -10.31 -19.05 -8.93
N PHE A 98 -10.34 -17.93 -9.67
CA PHE A 98 -11.54 -17.18 -10.01
C PHE A 98 -11.77 -17.01 -11.51
N GLU A 99 -10.85 -17.43 -12.38
CA GLU A 99 -10.97 -17.23 -13.83
C GLU A 99 -12.30 -17.76 -14.39
N GLU A 100 -12.70 -18.98 -14.00
CA GLU A 100 -13.97 -19.59 -14.43
C GLU A 100 -15.22 -18.92 -13.81
N LYS A 101 -15.04 -18.11 -12.75
CA LYS A 101 -16.10 -17.41 -12.03
C LYS A 101 -16.31 -15.98 -12.55
N LEU A 102 -15.42 -15.48 -13.42
CA LEU A 102 -15.52 -14.15 -13.99
C LEU A 102 -16.70 -14.05 -14.97
N LYS A 103 -17.45 -12.95 -14.88
CA LYS A 103 -18.49 -12.59 -15.85
C LYS A 103 -17.97 -11.48 -16.75
N TYR A 104 -17.97 -11.73 -18.05
CA TYR A 104 -17.66 -10.72 -19.07
C TYR A 104 -18.95 -10.09 -19.55
N ALA A 105 -19.16 -8.82 -19.21
CA ALA A 105 -20.37 -8.08 -19.56
C ALA A 105 -20.11 -6.57 -19.50
N SER A 106 -20.95 -5.80 -20.19
CA SER A 106 -20.98 -4.36 -19.96
C SER A 106 -21.62 -4.01 -18.62
N TYR A 107 -21.34 -2.82 -18.10
CA TYR A 107 -21.98 -2.33 -16.89
C TYR A 107 -23.50 -2.33 -17.03
N ASN A 108 -24.03 -1.86 -18.16
CA ASN A 108 -25.47 -1.81 -18.43
C ASN A 108 -26.11 -3.21 -18.39
N GLN A 109 -25.51 -4.19 -19.08
CA GLN A 109 -26.01 -5.57 -19.09
C GLN A 109 -26.01 -6.18 -17.69
N LEU A 110 -24.95 -5.96 -16.91
CA LEU A 110 -24.84 -6.51 -15.57
C LEU A 110 -25.80 -5.83 -14.61
N LYS A 111 -25.99 -4.51 -14.73
CA LYS A 111 -26.89 -3.71 -13.91
C LYS A 111 -28.36 -4.06 -14.16
N GLU A 112 -28.74 -4.30 -15.41
CA GLU A 112 -30.09 -4.77 -15.77
C GLU A 112 -30.39 -6.11 -15.08
N LYS A 113 -29.43 -7.04 -15.11
CA LYS A 113 -29.60 -8.38 -14.53
C LYS A 113 -29.50 -8.41 -13.00
N TYR A 114 -28.66 -7.55 -12.41
CA TYR A 114 -28.39 -7.52 -10.97
C TYR A 114 -28.41 -6.08 -10.41
N PRO A 115 -29.56 -5.40 -10.42
CA PRO A 115 -29.64 -3.96 -10.14
C PRO A 115 -29.11 -3.54 -8.77
N ASN A 116 -29.16 -4.45 -7.77
CA ASN A 116 -28.74 -4.15 -6.41
C ASN A 116 -27.33 -4.64 -6.05
N ASN A 117 -26.69 -5.44 -6.93
CA ASN A 117 -25.41 -6.09 -6.66
C ASN A 117 -24.25 -5.46 -7.43
N VAL A 118 -24.50 -4.65 -8.46
CA VAL A 118 -23.40 -3.95 -9.18
C VAL A 118 -23.09 -2.62 -8.49
N ILE A 119 -21.79 -2.37 -8.26
CA ILE A 119 -21.29 -1.07 -7.77
C ILE A 119 -21.68 0.06 -8.72
N HIS A 120 -21.74 1.30 -8.26
CA HIS A 120 -22.02 2.41 -9.16
C HIS A 120 -20.87 2.66 -10.14
N PHE A 121 -21.19 2.99 -11.39
CA PHE A 121 -20.20 3.22 -12.45
C PHE A 121 -19.22 4.35 -12.13
N GLU A 122 -19.59 5.33 -11.29
CA GLU A 122 -18.69 6.39 -10.81
C GLU A 122 -17.48 5.87 -10.02
N TYR A 123 -17.56 4.67 -9.43
CA TYR A 123 -16.43 4.00 -8.77
C TYR A 123 -15.61 3.13 -9.71
N VAL A 124 -16.07 2.97 -10.97
CA VAL A 124 -15.34 2.28 -12.04
C VAL A 124 -14.62 3.33 -12.90
N LYS A 125 -15.35 4.32 -13.40
CA LYS A 125 -14.82 5.44 -14.19
C LYS A 125 -14.30 6.56 -13.29
N ILE A 126 -13.16 6.31 -12.66
CA ILE A 126 -12.53 7.19 -11.65
C ILE A 126 -11.52 8.19 -12.23
N TYR A 127 -11.26 8.12 -13.53
CA TYR A 127 -10.44 9.08 -14.29
C TYR A 127 -11.30 9.98 -15.16
N SER A 128 -10.78 11.18 -15.44
CA SER A 128 -11.35 12.05 -16.47
C SER A 128 -11.02 11.52 -17.87
N ASP A 129 -11.83 11.88 -18.87
CA ASP A 129 -11.53 11.51 -20.26
C ASP A 129 -10.17 12.04 -20.73
N GLU A 130 -9.74 13.21 -20.21
CA GLU A 130 -8.42 13.79 -20.50
C GLU A 130 -7.29 12.92 -19.94
N ASP A 131 -7.42 12.44 -18.69
CA ASP A 131 -6.42 11.56 -18.06
C ASP A 131 -6.36 10.22 -18.79
N CYS A 132 -7.52 9.64 -19.12
CA CYS A 132 -7.58 8.42 -19.93
C CYS A 132 -6.92 8.60 -21.29
N ASN A 133 -7.13 9.73 -21.98
CA ASN A 133 -6.49 9.99 -23.28
C ASN A 133 -4.96 10.09 -23.16
N LYS A 134 -4.45 10.74 -22.10
CA LYS A 134 -3.01 10.80 -21.83
C LYS A 134 -2.44 9.41 -21.58
N LEU A 135 -3.07 8.63 -20.70
CA LEU A 135 -2.63 7.26 -20.38
C LEU A 135 -2.74 6.30 -21.58
N ASN A 136 -3.77 6.45 -22.41
CA ASN A 136 -3.94 5.65 -23.63
C ASN A 136 -2.85 5.98 -24.65
N SER A 137 -2.45 7.25 -24.80
CA SER A 137 -1.40 7.66 -25.74
C SER A 137 -0.03 6.99 -25.48
N ILE A 138 0.18 6.49 -24.26
CA ILE A 138 1.37 5.73 -23.84
C ILE A 138 1.07 4.26 -23.55
N GLY A 139 -0.12 3.77 -23.92
CA GLY A 139 -0.49 2.35 -23.87
C GLY A 139 -0.76 1.78 -22.48
N ILE A 140 -1.05 2.62 -21.48
CA ILE A 140 -1.26 2.16 -20.09
C ILE A 140 -2.69 1.66 -19.87
N LEU A 141 -3.69 2.48 -20.20
CA LEU A 141 -5.10 2.15 -20.02
C LEU A 141 -5.98 2.88 -21.04
N GLU A 142 -7.18 2.37 -21.21
CA GLU A 142 -8.19 2.82 -22.14
C GLU A 142 -9.29 3.61 -21.42
N ASN A 143 -9.97 4.48 -22.16
CA ASN A 143 -11.20 5.09 -21.68
C ASN A 143 -12.37 4.09 -21.81
N ILE A 144 -13.28 4.14 -20.83
CA ILE A 144 -14.43 3.24 -20.74
C ILE A 144 -15.76 3.98 -20.70
N THR A 145 -16.80 3.30 -21.19
CA THR A 145 -18.21 3.65 -21.08
C THR A 145 -18.99 2.51 -20.43
N GLU A 146 -20.28 2.75 -20.14
CA GLU A 146 -21.16 1.73 -19.53
C GLU A 146 -21.46 0.53 -20.45
N ASP A 147 -21.12 0.64 -21.73
CA ASP A 147 -21.36 -0.38 -22.76
C ASP A 147 -20.10 -1.22 -23.10
N ASP A 148 -18.94 -0.81 -22.61
CA ASP A 148 -17.69 -1.56 -22.78
C ASP A 148 -17.69 -2.84 -21.95
N ILE A 149 -17.09 -3.91 -22.49
CA ILE A 149 -16.98 -5.18 -21.78
C ILE A 149 -15.87 -5.12 -20.75
N LEU A 150 -16.22 -5.44 -19.51
CA LEU A 150 -15.30 -5.65 -18.40
C LEU A 150 -15.48 -7.06 -17.84
N SER A 151 -14.45 -7.58 -17.17
CA SER A 151 -14.58 -8.76 -16.33
C SER A 151 -15.07 -8.36 -14.93
N TRP A 152 -16.02 -9.13 -14.39
CA TRP A 152 -16.64 -8.89 -13.09
C TRP A 152 -16.56 -10.13 -12.22
N VAL A 153 -16.16 -9.94 -10.97
CA VAL A 153 -16.16 -10.98 -9.93
C VAL A 153 -17.24 -10.66 -8.91
N LEU A 154 -18.01 -11.68 -8.51
CA LEU A 154 -18.99 -11.57 -7.42
C LEU A 154 -18.27 -11.86 -6.10
N LEU A 155 -18.30 -10.91 -5.16
CA LEU A 155 -17.58 -10.99 -3.89
C LEU A 155 -18.51 -10.68 -2.70
N PRO A 156 -18.30 -11.33 -1.55
CA PRO A 156 -19.11 -11.11 -0.37
C PRO A 156 -18.90 -9.71 0.20
N SER A 157 -20.00 -9.10 0.66
CA SER A 157 -19.98 -7.83 1.37
C SER A 157 -19.23 -7.95 2.68
N LEU A 158 -18.41 -6.95 3.01
CA LEU A 158 -17.69 -6.85 4.27
C LEU A 158 -18.64 -6.77 5.48
N PHE A 159 -19.86 -6.26 5.28
CA PHE A 159 -20.79 -5.94 6.37
C PHE A 159 -21.95 -6.93 6.51
N ASP A 160 -22.28 -7.65 5.43
CA ASP A 160 -23.48 -8.48 5.37
C ASP A 160 -23.19 -9.78 4.61
N LYS A 161 -23.14 -10.88 5.35
CA LYS A 161 -22.82 -12.21 4.81
C LYS A 161 -23.81 -12.72 3.75
N GLU A 162 -25.02 -12.16 3.69
CA GLU A 162 -26.05 -12.56 2.71
C GLU A 162 -26.03 -11.65 1.47
N LYS A 163 -25.10 -10.67 1.41
CA LYS A 163 -24.95 -9.77 0.28
C LYS A 163 -23.62 -9.98 -0.41
N GLU A 164 -23.66 -9.85 -1.72
CA GLU A 164 -22.49 -9.90 -2.58
C GLU A 164 -22.56 -8.77 -3.62
N TYR A 165 -21.41 -8.29 -4.04
CA TYR A 165 -21.29 -7.23 -5.03
C TYR A 165 -20.41 -7.66 -6.20
N TYR A 166 -20.83 -7.27 -7.41
CA TYR A 166 -20.01 -7.35 -8.61
C TYR A 166 -19.00 -6.22 -8.62
N ILE A 167 -17.72 -6.60 -8.58
CA ILE A 167 -16.57 -5.73 -8.66
C ILE A 167 -15.83 -6.02 -9.97
N PRO A 168 -15.33 -5.01 -10.71
CA PRO A 168 -14.46 -5.27 -11.85
C PRO A 168 -13.20 -6.01 -11.38
N ALA A 169 -12.84 -7.10 -12.05
CA ALA A 169 -11.75 -7.97 -11.59
C ALA A 169 -10.41 -7.22 -11.50
N GLN A 170 -10.19 -6.25 -12.41
CA GLN A 170 -9.03 -5.35 -12.43
C GLN A 170 -8.87 -4.50 -11.17
N ASN A 171 -9.95 -4.19 -10.44
CA ASN A 171 -9.85 -3.46 -9.17
C ASN A 171 -9.45 -4.37 -8.00
N PHE A 172 -9.76 -5.66 -8.08
CA PHE A 172 -9.62 -6.57 -6.94
C PHE A 172 -8.36 -7.41 -7.01
N PHE A 173 -8.05 -7.98 -8.18
CA PHE A 173 -6.91 -8.86 -8.40
C PHE A 173 -5.73 -8.10 -9.00
N LEU A 174 -4.56 -8.19 -8.35
CA LEU A 174 -3.33 -7.51 -8.78
C LEU A 174 -2.82 -8.02 -10.14
N SER A 175 -2.91 -9.33 -10.37
CA SER A 175 -2.45 -10.04 -11.58
C SER A 175 -3.61 -10.43 -12.51
N HIS A 176 -4.61 -9.55 -12.64
CA HIS A 176 -5.75 -9.85 -13.49
C HIS A 176 -5.33 -10.02 -14.97
N ILE A 177 -5.70 -11.17 -15.57
CA ILE A 177 -5.39 -11.50 -16.96
C ILE A 177 -6.49 -10.93 -17.85
N ILE A 178 -6.13 -9.91 -18.63
CA ILE A 178 -7.05 -9.22 -19.55
C ILE A 178 -7.38 -10.12 -20.74
N ARG A 179 -8.67 -10.40 -20.95
CA ARG A 179 -9.13 -11.29 -22.02
C ARG A 179 -9.47 -10.53 -23.30
N LYS A 180 -8.48 -10.42 -24.18
CA LYS A 180 -8.64 -9.82 -25.52
C LYS A 180 -9.66 -10.56 -26.40
N ASP A 181 -9.79 -11.89 -26.26
CA ASP A 181 -10.81 -12.68 -26.96
C ASP A 181 -12.24 -12.33 -26.56
N LYS A 182 -12.41 -11.64 -25.42
CA LYS A 182 -13.69 -11.14 -24.92
C LYS A 182 -13.88 -9.64 -25.15
N ASN A 183 -12.95 -8.98 -25.84
CA ASN A 183 -12.88 -7.52 -25.98
C ASN A 183 -12.90 -6.79 -24.63
N GLU A 184 -12.26 -7.37 -23.60
CA GLU A 184 -12.12 -6.70 -22.32
C GLU A 184 -11.18 -5.50 -22.44
N LYS A 185 -11.62 -4.34 -21.95
CA LYS A 185 -10.80 -3.12 -21.88
C LYS A 185 -9.93 -3.07 -20.63
N VAL A 186 -8.73 -2.55 -20.76
CA VAL A 186 -7.86 -2.22 -19.62
C VAL A 186 -8.20 -0.82 -19.15
N PHE A 187 -8.65 -0.62 -17.91
CA PHE A 187 -9.08 0.72 -17.45
C PHE A 187 -8.42 1.17 -16.15
N ILE A 188 -7.72 0.28 -15.46
CA ILE A 188 -7.05 0.59 -14.20
C ILE A 188 -5.85 -0.33 -13.99
N GLY A 189 -4.80 0.18 -13.34
CA GLY A 189 -3.69 -0.64 -12.83
C GLY A 189 -4.03 -1.26 -11.47
N GLY A 190 -3.52 -2.46 -11.21
CA GLY A 190 -3.67 -3.13 -9.92
C GLY A 190 -2.66 -2.63 -8.89
N PHE A 191 -3.10 -2.51 -7.62
CA PHE A 191 -2.24 -2.20 -6.47
C PHE A 191 -2.47 -3.19 -5.33
N SER A 192 -1.41 -3.53 -4.59
CA SER A 192 -1.47 -4.47 -3.48
C SER A 192 -2.16 -3.92 -2.23
N LYS A 193 -2.34 -2.60 -2.12
CA LYS A 193 -2.98 -1.95 -0.95
C LYS A 193 -4.34 -2.56 -0.66
N GLY A 194 -4.59 -2.94 0.59
CA GLY A 194 -5.80 -3.64 1.02
C GLY A 194 -5.64 -5.15 1.11
N SER A 195 -4.41 -5.65 1.21
CA SER A 195 -4.14 -7.02 1.62
C SER A 195 -3.31 -7.06 2.90
N ALA A 196 -3.44 -8.15 3.64
CA ALA A 196 -2.55 -8.40 4.76
C ALA A 196 -2.48 -9.88 5.07
N SER A 197 -1.28 -10.34 5.44
CA SER A 197 -1.10 -11.67 6.02
C SER A 197 -1.01 -11.65 7.55
N HIS A 198 -1.54 -12.68 8.19
CA HIS A 198 -1.37 -12.91 9.63
C HIS A 198 -1.68 -14.36 10.00
N LYS A 199 -1.18 -14.83 11.15
CA LYS A 199 -1.61 -16.12 11.74
C LYS A 199 -3.04 -16.14 12.28
N ASN A 200 -3.77 -15.04 12.14
CA ASN A 200 -5.11 -14.90 12.68
C ASN A 200 -5.91 -14.09 11.67
N ILE A 201 -6.97 -14.70 11.16
CA ILE A 201 -7.80 -14.12 10.11
C ILE A 201 -8.38 -12.74 10.47
N LYS A 202 -8.75 -12.51 11.74
CA LYS A 202 -9.28 -11.22 12.19
C LYS A 202 -8.21 -10.14 12.20
N LEU A 203 -6.96 -10.49 12.55
CA LEU A 203 -5.84 -9.56 12.52
C LEU A 203 -5.36 -9.28 11.09
N ALA A 204 -5.38 -10.28 10.20
CA ALA A 204 -5.17 -10.07 8.78
C ALA A 204 -6.22 -9.11 8.21
N LEU A 205 -7.50 -9.35 8.48
CA LEU A 205 -8.59 -8.47 8.03
C LEU A 205 -8.46 -7.04 8.58
N LYS A 206 -8.11 -6.90 9.87
CA LYS A 206 -7.85 -5.59 10.51
C LYS A 206 -6.74 -4.83 9.77
N SER A 207 -5.63 -5.49 9.48
CA SER A 207 -4.48 -4.88 8.80
C SER A 207 -4.82 -4.49 7.35
N ALA A 208 -5.54 -5.33 6.61
CA ALA A 208 -5.98 -5.02 5.24
C ALA A 208 -6.89 -3.78 5.22
N ILE A 209 -7.82 -3.65 6.18
CA ILE A 209 -8.67 -2.47 6.32
C ILE A 209 -7.85 -1.22 6.66
N ALA A 210 -6.93 -1.34 7.62
CA ALA A 210 -6.07 -0.23 8.02
C ALA A 210 -5.27 0.31 6.82
N GLU A 211 -4.75 -0.57 5.97
CA GLU A 211 -3.99 -0.17 4.79
C GLU A 211 -4.82 0.59 3.74
N ILE A 212 -6.09 0.22 3.53
CA ILE A 212 -6.99 0.99 2.64
C ILE A 212 -7.27 2.38 3.21
N ILE A 213 -7.47 2.49 4.53
CA ILE A 213 -7.72 3.76 5.21
C ILE A 213 -6.49 4.67 5.13
N GLU A 214 -5.29 4.11 5.31
CA GLU A 214 -4.03 4.82 5.11
C GLU A 214 -3.94 5.40 3.70
N CYS A 215 -4.22 4.56 2.70
CA CYS A 215 -4.14 4.94 1.30
C CYS A 215 -5.15 6.05 0.94
N ASP A 216 -6.41 5.90 1.35
CA ASP A 216 -7.46 6.90 1.16
C ASP A 216 -7.03 8.27 1.69
N ALA A 217 -6.56 8.28 2.93
CA ALA A 217 -6.12 9.49 3.59
C ALA A 217 -4.92 10.12 2.89
N CYS A 218 -3.92 9.33 2.51
CA CYS A 218 -2.73 9.82 1.85
C CYS A 218 -3.05 10.42 0.48
N MET A 219 -3.85 9.75 -0.35
CA MET A 219 -4.23 10.26 -1.67
C MET A 219 -5.04 11.55 -1.57
N ILE A 220 -6.02 11.60 -0.67
CA ILE A 220 -6.84 12.79 -0.46
C ILE A 220 -5.96 13.96 0.05
N LYS A 221 -5.18 13.75 1.11
CA LYS A 221 -4.40 14.83 1.73
C LYS A 221 -3.30 15.36 0.81
N TRP A 222 -2.77 14.50 -0.06
CA TRP A 222 -1.71 14.88 -0.98
C TRP A 222 -2.23 15.66 -2.20
N TYR A 223 -3.23 15.11 -2.89
CA TYR A 223 -3.65 15.61 -4.20
C TYR A 223 -4.70 16.71 -4.17
N THR A 224 -5.42 16.88 -3.07
CA THR A 224 -6.43 17.95 -2.90
C THR A 224 -5.85 19.15 -2.14
N ASP A 225 -6.58 20.26 -2.06
CA ASP A 225 -6.18 21.46 -1.28
C ASP A 225 -6.25 21.27 0.24
N SER A 226 -6.51 20.04 0.68
CA SER A 226 -6.46 19.62 2.07
C SER A 226 -5.21 20.13 2.78
N LYS A 227 -5.44 20.73 3.94
CA LYS A 227 -4.39 21.10 4.89
C LYS A 227 -4.17 20.00 5.92
N VAL A 228 -2.98 20.03 6.52
CA VAL A 228 -2.50 19.04 7.50
C VAL A 228 -1.97 19.74 8.74
N LYS A 229 -2.03 19.05 9.87
CA LYS A 229 -1.42 19.52 11.12
C LYS A 229 -0.06 18.86 11.28
N GLU A 230 0.95 19.62 11.70
CA GLU A 230 2.23 19.05 12.08
C GLU A 230 2.17 18.63 13.55
N VAL A 231 2.43 17.35 13.83
CA VAL A 231 2.34 16.78 15.17
C VAL A 231 3.68 16.94 15.89
N VAL A 232 3.65 17.54 17.06
CA VAL A 232 4.78 17.63 17.99
C VAL A 232 4.76 16.41 18.89
N ILE A 233 5.82 15.60 18.84
CA ILE A 233 5.99 14.41 19.69
C ILE A 233 6.37 14.87 21.10
N ASP A 234 5.38 15.00 21.98
CA ASP A 234 5.53 15.35 23.40
C ASP A 234 5.31 14.14 24.32
N ASP A 235 5.59 12.94 23.82
CA ASP A 235 5.62 11.69 24.57
C ASP A 235 7.07 11.23 24.78
N ASP A 236 7.50 11.15 26.04
CA ASP A 236 8.90 10.86 26.39
C ASP A 236 9.37 9.52 25.85
N VAL A 237 8.55 8.47 25.96
CA VAL A 237 8.91 7.10 25.53
C VAL A 237 9.08 7.02 24.02
N LEU A 238 8.12 7.54 23.25
CA LEU A 238 8.20 7.57 21.79
C LEU A 238 9.38 8.43 21.32
N ASN A 239 9.58 9.59 21.95
CA ASN A 239 10.67 10.50 21.61
C ASN A 239 12.04 9.85 21.89
N GLU A 240 12.24 9.23 23.06
CA GLU A 240 13.46 8.50 23.41
C GLU A 240 13.72 7.34 22.43
N THR A 241 12.67 6.59 22.07
CA THR A 241 12.77 5.49 21.10
C THR A 241 13.26 5.99 19.74
N ILE A 242 12.65 7.05 19.21
CA ILE A 242 13.03 7.64 17.91
C ILE A 242 14.46 8.19 17.97
N ASN A 243 14.81 8.93 19.04
CA ASN A 243 16.14 9.50 19.19
C ASN A 243 17.23 8.43 19.34
N THR A 244 16.92 7.31 19.99
CA THR A 244 17.83 6.17 20.11
C THR A 244 18.11 5.56 18.74
N ILE A 245 17.06 5.33 17.94
CA ILE A 245 17.19 4.75 16.59
C ILE A 245 17.93 5.72 15.65
N LEU A 246 17.67 7.02 15.74
CA LEU A 246 18.29 8.06 14.91
C LEU A 246 19.64 8.58 15.43
N ARG A 247 20.16 8.10 16.56
CA ARG A 247 21.33 8.70 17.24
C ARG A 247 22.51 8.98 16.30
N ASP A 248 22.75 8.07 15.36
CA ASP A 248 23.89 8.09 14.43
C ASP A 248 23.47 8.47 12.99
N ILE A 249 22.22 8.93 12.82
CA ILE A 249 21.57 9.21 11.53
C ILE A 249 21.15 10.69 11.48
N ASP A 250 21.76 11.48 10.59
CA ASP A 250 21.59 12.94 10.53
C ASP A 250 20.30 13.40 9.83
N TYR A 251 19.15 12.97 10.37
CA TYR A 251 17.83 13.30 9.84
C TYR A 251 16.99 14.05 10.88
N LYS A 252 16.16 14.96 10.38
CA LYS A 252 15.09 15.62 11.14
C LYS A 252 13.79 14.88 10.88
N ILE A 253 13.07 14.55 11.94
CA ILE A 253 11.71 14.01 11.86
C ILE A 253 10.67 15.14 11.78
N ARG A 254 9.67 14.97 10.92
CA ARG A 254 8.41 15.73 10.95
C ARG A 254 7.26 14.76 10.85
N VAL A 255 6.22 14.98 11.63
CA VAL A 255 5.04 14.11 11.67
C VAL A 255 3.83 14.94 11.22
N PHE A 256 3.00 14.39 10.35
CA PHE A 256 1.79 15.06 9.87
C PHE A 256 0.55 14.20 10.07
N ASP A 257 -0.51 14.84 10.57
CA ASP A 257 -1.83 14.24 10.69
C ASP A 257 -2.55 14.28 9.34
N TYR A 258 -2.68 13.11 8.72
CA TYR A 258 -3.36 12.90 7.45
C TYR A 258 -4.80 12.40 7.62
N THR A 259 -5.29 12.28 8.85
CA THR A 259 -6.64 11.77 9.14
C THR A 259 -7.71 12.57 8.37
N VAL A 260 -8.50 11.86 7.57
CA VAL A 260 -9.65 12.43 6.83
C VAL A 260 -10.94 12.30 7.63
N ASP A 261 -11.22 11.09 8.14
CA ASP A 261 -12.36 10.82 9.01
C ASP A 261 -11.90 10.07 10.27
N LYS A 262 -12.09 10.69 11.44
CA LYS A 262 -11.70 10.10 12.73
C LYS A 262 -12.47 8.82 13.07
N LYS A 263 -13.63 8.59 12.45
CA LYS A 263 -14.38 7.32 12.58
C LYS A 263 -13.62 6.14 11.99
N LEU A 264 -12.62 6.39 11.15
CA LEU A 264 -11.72 5.37 10.59
C LEU A 264 -10.40 5.26 11.37
N GLY A 265 -10.26 5.97 12.50
CA GLY A 265 -9.03 6.03 13.28
C GLY A 265 -8.15 7.19 12.87
N TYR A 266 -6.84 6.99 13.00
CA TYR A 266 -5.82 7.98 12.68
C TYR A 266 -4.95 7.52 11.52
N VAL A 267 -4.53 8.46 10.70
CA VAL A 267 -3.48 8.26 9.69
C VAL A 267 -2.41 9.32 9.90
N PHE A 268 -1.17 8.88 10.09
CA PHE A 268 -0.02 9.76 10.21
C PHE A 268 1.00 9.47 9.13
N THR A 269 1.63 10.52 8.61
CA THR A 269 2.86 10.39 7.83
C THR A 269 4.03 10.90 8.63
N VAL A 270 5.16 10.22 8.48
CA VAL A 270 6.44 10.62 9.06
C VAL A 270 7.38 10.93 7.92
N MET A 271 8.00 12.10 7.96
CA MET A 271 9.02 12.52 6.99
C MET A 271 10.36 12.60 7.70
N LEU A 272 11.37 11.94 7.13
CA LEU A 272 12.77 12.13 7.51
C LEU A 272 13.41 13.06 6.48
N ILE A 273 13.97 14.17 6.97
CA ILE A 273 14.63 15.19 6.14
C ILE A 273 16.11 15.22 6.50
N ASN A 274 16.98 14.95 5.53
CA ASN A 274 18.44 14.92 5.73
C ASN A 274 18.96 16.32 6.09
N LYS A 275 19.53 16.49 7.30
CA LYS A 275 20.00 17.80 7.80
C LYS A 275 21.27 18.28 7.10
N SER A 276 22.08 17.34 6.61
CA SER A 276 23.28 17.62 5.82
C SER A 276 22.98 17.95 4.35
N GLU A 277 21.71 18.01 3.95
CA GLU A 277 21.27 18.27 2.57
C GLU A 277 21.90 17.33 1.54
N LYS A 278 21.98 16.04 1.88
CA LYS A 278 22.45 14.96 1.00
C LYS A 278 21.29 14.04 0.60
N SER A 279 21.46 13.33 -0.52
CA SER A 279 20.57 12.22 -0.87
C SER A 279 20.81 11.03 0.08
N PRO A 280 19.78 10.30 0.53
CA PRO A 280 18.34 10.55 0.31
C PRO A 280 17.84 11.77 1.12
N TYR A 281 17.26 12.76 0.45
CA TYR A 281 16.93 14.05 1.05
C TYR A 281 15.64 14.00 1.88
N ILE A 282 14.52 13.61 1.26
CA ILE A 282 13.23 13.42 1.94
C ILE A 282 12.77 11.99 1.68
N VAL A 283 12.44 11.27 2.75
CA VAL A 283 11.78 9.97 2.69
C VAL A 283 10.56 10.00 3.60
N VAL A 284 9.49 9.32 3.17
CA VAL A 284 8.18 9.41 3.80
C VAL A 284 7.60 8.03 4.00
N GLY A 285 7.21 7.70 5.22
CA GLY A 285 6.40 6.53 5.56
C GLY A 285 5.02 6.97 6.05
N ALA A 286 4.05 6.09 5.91
CA ALA A 286 2.69 6.30 6.37
C ALA A 286 2.28 5.18 7.32
N SER A 287 1.27 5.40 8.14
CA SER A 287 0.60 4.30 8.81
C SER A 287 -0.77 4.72 9.26
N SER A 288 -1.64 3.74 9.52
CA SER A 288 -2.94 3.96 10.13
C SER A 288 -3.21 3.05 11.32
N GLY A 289 -4.16 3.46 12.15
CA GLY A 289 -4.62 2.69 13.30
C GLY A 289 -5.32 3.54 14.36
N LEU A 290 -5.58 2.93 15.51
CA LEU A 290 -6.39 3.53 16.57
C LEU A 290 -5.56 4.17 17.69
N ASN A 291 -4.27 3.83 17.79
CA ASN A 291 -3.34 4.35 18.78
C ASN A 291 -2.33 5.31 18.14
N PRO A 292 -2.45 6.63 18.35
CA PRO A 292 -1.59 7.62 17.70
C PRO A 292 -0.10 7.36 17.85
N LYS A 293 0.36 6.95 19.04
CA LYS A 293 1.77 6.69 19.31
C LYS A 293 2.28 5.51 18.49
N LYS A 294 1.52 4.41 18.45
CA LYS A 294 1.86 3.22 17.65
C LYS A 294 1.84 3.52 16.15
N VAL A 295 0.88 4.32 15.69
CA VAL A 295 0.77 4.69 14.28
C VAL A 295 1.95 5.55 13.84
N ILE A 296 2.32 6.57 14.62
CA ILE A 296 3.52 7.38 14.35
C ILE A 296 4.79 6.52 14.36
N TYR A 297 4.94 5.62 15.33
CA TYR A 297 6.07 4.70 15.38
C TYR A 297 6.13 3.80 14.13
N ARG A 298 5.02 3.22 13.68
CA ARG A 298 4.97 2.40 12.47
C ARG A 298 5.34 3.20 11.22
N ALA A 299 4.77 4.40 11.05
CA ALA A 299 5.10 5.29 9.93
C ALA A 299 6.57 5.72 9.94
N PHE A 300 7.16 5.91 11.13
CA PHE A 300 8.58 6.16 11.30
C PHE A 300 9.43 4.96 10.87
N MET A 301 9.07 3.74 11.30
CA MET A 301 9.77 2.52 10.88
C MET A 301 9.67 2.29 9.36
N GLU A 302 8.54 2.61 8.73
CA GLU A 302 8.39 2.59 7.27
C GLU A 302 9.30 3.61 6.58
N SER A 303 9.38 4.83 7.12
CA SER A 303 10.27 5.87 6.60
C SER A 303 11.73 5.42 6.62
N LEU A 304 12.13 4.70 7.66
CA LEU A 304 13.47 4.14 7.82
C LEU A 304 13.73 2.96 6.87
N ALA A 305 12.73 2.11 6.63
CA ALA A 305 12.82 1.06 5.62
C ALA A 305 13.05 1.66 4.23
N ILE A 306 12.28 2.69 3.87
CA ILE A 306 12.42 3.43 2.60
C ILE A 306 13.77 4.15 2.53
N LEU A 307 14.24 4.76 3.62
CA LEU A 307 15.57 5.37 3.70
C LEU A 307 16.66 4.34 3.35
N THR A 308 16.53 3.17 3.95
CA THR A 308 17.46 2.06 3.78
C THR A 308 17.43 1.51 2.35
N LEU A 309 16.26 1.43 1.73
CA LEU A 309 16.12 1.10 0.31
C LEU A 309 16.80 2.16 -0.57
N ASN A 310 16.57 3.45 -0.34
CA ASN A 310 17.16 4.53 -1.14
C ASN A 310 18.68 4.62 -1.03
N ILE A 311 19.28 4.30 0.12
CA ILE A 311 20.74 4.28 0.29
C ILE A 311 21.37 3.15 -0.54
N ASN A 312 20.72 1.99 -0.60
CA ASN A 312 21.28 0.79 -1.24
C ASN A 312 20.79 0.57 -2.68
N GLY A 313 19.69 1.23 -3.06
CA GLY A 313 19.07 1.15 -4.38
C GLY A 313 20.02 1.44 -5.52
N PRO A 314 20.84 2.52 -5.47
CA PRO A 314 21.84 2.78 -6.51
C PRO A 314 22.87 1.67 -6.72
N LEU A 315 23.16 0.86 -5.69
CA LEU A 315 24.06 -0.29 -5.79
C LEU A 315 23.33 -1.56 -6.25
N SER A 316 22.08 -1.74 -5.83
CA SER A 316 21.33 -2.99 -6.04
C SER A 316 20.53 -2.98 -7.34
N MET A 317 20.02 -1.81 -7.74
CA MET A 317 19.12 -1.58 -8.87
C MET A 317 19.50 -0.25 -9.57
N PRO A 318 20.71 -0.16 -10.16
CA PRO A 318 21.23 1.11 -10.68
C PRO A 318 20.36 1.72 -11.78
N ALA A 319 19.71 0.92 -12.64
CA ALA A 319 18.82 1.44 -13.68
C ALA A 319 17.63 2.22 -13.07
N ASP A 320 16.97 1.65 -12.07
CA ASP A 320 15.79 2.25 -11.44
C ASP A 320 16.11 3.51 -10.64
N TYR A 321 17.31 3.60 -10.07
CA TYR A 321 17.73 4.70 -9.20
C TYR A 321 18.56 5.78 -9.91
N LEU A 322 19.23 5.46 -11.02
CA LEU A 322 20.11 6.40 -11.73
C LEU A 322 19.54 6.85 -13.09
N GLU A 323 18.84 6.00 -13.84
CA GLU A 323 18.34 6.32 -15.19
C GLU A 323 16.98 7.02 -15.19
N THR A 324 16.13 6.72 -14.19
CA THR A 324 14.79 7.35 -14.00
C THR A 324 14.83 8.87 -13.80
N LYS A 325 16.03 9.47 -13.70
CA LYS A 325 16.24 10.91 -13.58
C LYS A 325 15.79 11.72 -14.80
N TYR A 326 15.68 11.10 -15.98
CA TYR A 326 15.46 11.81 -17.25
C TYR A 326 14.03 11.79 -17.79
N GLN A 327 13.15 10.91 -17.30
CA GLN A 327 11.73 10.89 -17.67
C GLN A 327 10.89 11.06 -16.41
N LYS A 328 10.57 12.32 -16.06
CA LYS A 328 9.71 12.71 -14.92
C LYS A 328 8.24 12.32 -15.12
N THR A 329 7.95 11.12 -15.62
CA THR A 329 6.59 10.67 -15.93
C THR A 329 5.89 10.07 -14.71
N TYR A 330 6.62 9.70 -13.66
CA TYR A 330 6.12 9.15 -12.37
C TYR A 330 4.97 8.15 -12.52
N LEU A 331 5.19 7.14 -13.36
CA LEU A 331 4.22 6.09 -13.71
C LEU A 331 4.36 4.82 -12.86
N ASN A 332 5.37 4.76 -12.00
CA ASN A 332 5.59 3.69 -11.03
C ASN A 332 5.83 4.29 -9.63
N LEU A 333 5.74 3.44 -8.60
CA LEU A 333 5.83 3.85 -7.20
C LEU A 333 7.27 4.04 -6.68
N ASP A 334 8.28 3.76 -7.51
CA ASP A 334 9.69 3.95 -7.15
C ASP A 334 10.20 5.34 -7.57
N SER A 335 9.81 5.78 -8.75
CA SER A 335 10.28 7.03 -9.37
C SER A 335 9.88 8.28 -8.58
N ASN A 336 8.69 8.28 -7.97
CA ASN A 336 8.24 9.35 -7.07
C ASN A 336 9.03 9.34 -5.75
N VAL A 337 9.28 8.17 -5.16
CA VAL A 337 10.12 8.04 -3.96
C VAL A 337 11.53 8.55 -4.24
N ASN A 338 12.11 8.14 -5.37
CA ASN A 338 13.43 8.60 -5.84
C ASN A 338 13.46 10.11 -6.11
N TYR A 339 12.38 10.67 -6.65
CA TYR A 339 12.25 12.12 -6.79
C TYR A 339 12.37 12.80 -5.44
N TRP A 340 11.63 12.37 -4.41
CA TRP A 340 11.70 12.98 -3.07
C TRP A 340 13.05 12.78 -2.38
N ALA A 341 13.70 11.64 -2.61
CA ALA A 341 15.06 11.38 -2.16
C ALA A 341 16.12 12.25 -2.86
N SER A 342 15.86 12.71 -4.09
CA SER A 342 16.79 13.58 -4.80
C SER A 342 16.83 15.01 -4.23
N LEU A 343 17.95 15.70 -4.45
CA LEU A 343 18.09 17.12 -4.11
C LEU A 343 17.48 18.06 -5.16
N ASP A 344 16.97 17.52 -6.27
CA ASP A 344 16.36 18.34 -7.32
C ASP A 344 15.12 19.05 -6.76
N ASP A 345 14.94 20.33 -7.08
CA ASP A 345 13.81 21.12 -6.59
C ASP A 345 13.64 21.13 -5.05
N LYS A 346 14.70 20.87 -4.25
CA LYS A 346 14.63 20.73 -2.77
C LYS A 346 13.86 21.87 -2.09
N ASP A 347 14.09 23.11 -2.51
CA ASP A 347 13.46 24.28 -1.91
C ASP A 347 11.98 24.36 -2.27
N LYS A 348 11.61 23.96 -3.51
CA LYS A 348 10.22 23.88 -3.93
C LYS A 348 9.48 22.77 -3.19
N LYS A 349 10.11 21.59 -3.04
CA LYS A 349 9.59 20.45 -2.26
C LYS A 349 9.27 20.88 -0.82
N LEU A 350 10.22 21.52 -0.14
CA LEU A 350 9.99 22.00 1.23
C LEU A 350 8.94 23.12 1.29
N LYS A 351 8.95 24.05 0.33
CA LYS A 351 7.93 25.11 0.24
C LYS A 351 6.53 24.51 0.06
N PHE A 352 6.39 23.50 -0.79
CA PHE A 352 5.13 22.78 -0.99
C PHE A 352 4.66 22.11 0.31
N ILE A 353 5.51 21.31 0.96
CA ILE A 353 5.18 20.67 2.25
C ILE A 353 4.73 21.71 3.27
N ASN A 354 5.49 22.79 3.42
CA ASN A 354 5.18 23.85 4.39
C ASN A 354 3.87 24.59 4.04
N SER A 355 3.54 24.74 2.75
CA SER A 355 2.29 25.39 2.32
C SER A 355 1.03 24.60 2.71
N LYS A 356 1.15 23.30 2.98
CA LYS A 356 0.05 22.43 3.44
C LYS A 356 -0.17 22.48 4.95
N VAL A 357 0.81 22.95 5.73
CA VAL A 357 0.73 22.97 7.20
C VAL A 357 -0.11 24.15 7.66
N THR A 358 -1.16 23.89 8.45
CA THR A 358 -1.98 24.94 9.07
C THR A 358 -1.50 25.32 10.47
N GLU A 359 -1.19 24.32 11.28
CA GLU A 359 -0.82 24.52 12.68
C GLU A 359 0.05 23.37 13.19
N LYS A 360 0.63 23.58 14.37
CA LYS A 360 1.31 22.53 15.14
C LYS A 360 0.42 22.08 16.29
N ILE A 361 0.35 20.77 16.51
CA ILE A 361 -0.49 20.16 17.55
C ILE A 361 0.31 19.13 18.33
N GLU A 362 0.17 19.12 19.65
CA GLU A 362 0.85 18.16 20.53
C GLU A 362 0.20 16.78 20.44
N LEU A 363 1.02 15.72 20.46
CA LEU A 363 0.58 14.33 20.40
C LEU A 363 -0.36 13.96 21.56
N LYS A 364 -0.13 14.49 22.77
CA LYS A 364 -1.02 14.25 23.94
C LYS A 364 -2.48 14.68 23.72
N LYS A 365 -2.76 15.54 22.73
CA LYS A 365 -4.14 15.95 22.39
C LYS A 365 -4.92 14.88 21.63
N TYR A 366 -4.25 13.84 21.13
CA TYR A 366 -4.87 12.71 20.48
C TYR A 366 -5.24 11.65 21.52
N LYS A 367 -6.46 11.13 21.42
CA LYS A 367 -6.93 10.05 22.29
C LYS A 367 -6.45 8.72 21.73
N ASN A 368 -6.08 7.79 22.60
CA ASN A 368 -5.95 6.39 22.19
C ASN A 368 -7.36 5.82 22.01
N LEU A 369 -7.67 5.32 20.81
CA LEU A 369 -8.94 4.70 20.46
C LEU A 369 -8.83 3.16 20.41
N GLU A 370 -7.63 2.62 20.64
CA GLU A 370 -7.38 1.18 20.64
C GLU A 370 -8.01 0.53 21.88
N GLU A 371 -8.84 -0.49 21.64
CA GLU A 371 -9.57 -1.26 22.64
C GLU A 371 -9.56 -2.74 22.25
N ASN A 372 -10.17 -3.62 23.07
CA ASN A 372 -10.31 -5.03 22.69
C ASN A 372 -11.22 -5.26 21.46
N THR A 373 -11.87 -4.21 20.96
CA THR A 373 -12.87 -4.20 19.88
C THR A 373 -12.41 -3.40 18.65
N ASP A 374 -11.10 -3.23 18.43
CA ASP A 374 -10.55 -2.46 17.29
C ASP A 374 -11.21 -2.74 15.93
N LEU A 375 -11.42 -4.03 15.61
CA LEU A 375 -12.00 -4.43 14.32
C LEU A 375 -13.45 -3.95 14.18
N GLU A 376 -14.21 -4.00 15.28
CA GLU A 376 -15.59 -3.51 15.32
C GLU A 376 -15.63 -1.99 15.16
N TYR A 377 -14.69 -1.26 15.78
CA TYR A 377 -14.56 0.19 15.57
C TYR A 377 -14.37 0.51 14.08
N LEU A 378 -13.42 -0.16 13.42
CA LEU A 378 -13.14 0.05 12.00
C LEU A 378 -14.32 -0.35 11.11
N PHE A 379 -15.00 -1.46 11.42
CA PHE A 379 -16.20 -1.90 10.71
C PHE A 379 -17.32 -0.86 10.80
N ASN A 380 -17.61 -0.37 12.00
CA ASN A 380 -18.62 0.67 12.22
C ASN A 380 -18.26 1.98 11.51
N GLY A 381 -16.97 2.34 11.51
CA GLY A 381 -16.47 3.48 10.75
C GLY A 381 -16.71 3.33 9.25
N LEU A 382 -16.33 2.19 8.67
CA LEU A 382 -16.48 1.90 7.26
C LEU A 382 -17.95 1.76 6.83
N TYR A 383 -18.81 1.13 7.63
CA TYR A 383 -20.23 0.93 7.33
C TYR A 383 -20.96 2.25 7.08
N ASN A 384 -20.53 3.33 7.74
CA ASN A 384 -21.10 4.66 7.55
C ASN A 384 -20.65 5.36 6.26
N ILE A 385 -19.63 4.81 5.57
CA ILE A 385 -18.97 5.45 4.43
C ILE A 385 -19.13 4.61 3.17
N SER A 386 -19.16 3.29 3.30
CA SER A 386 -19.17 2.35 2.20
C SER A 386 -20.39 1.44 2.26
N LYS A 387 -21.05 1.31 1.12
CA LYS A 387 -22.07 0.31 0.84
C LYS A 387 -21.47 -0.92 0.15
N TYR A 388 -20.43 -0.71 -0.67
CA TYR A 388 -19.90 -1.71 -1.59
C TYR A 388 -18.58 -2.36 -1.14
N ALA A 389 -18.16 -2.16 0.12
CA ALA A 389 -16.99 -2.84 0.66
C ALA A 389 -17.15 -4.36 0.55
N VAL A 390 -16.13 -5.01 0.00
CA VAL A 390 -16.05 -6.47 -0.16
C VAL A 390 -14.76 -6.99 0.45
N TYR A 391 -14.73 -8.29 0.72
CA TYR A 391 -13.55 -8.97 1.21
C TYR A 391 -13.44 -10.38 0.65
N LEU A 392 -12.23 -10.95 0.70
CA LEU A 392 -11.99 -12.34 0.37
C LEU A 392 -10.79 -12.87 1.17
N ASP A 393 -10.90 -14.10 1.66
CA ASP A 393 -9.74 -14.87 2.08
C ASP A 393 -9.07 -15.43 0.82
N ILE A 394 -7.89 -14.89 0.50
CA ILE A 394 -7.09 -15.27 -0.66
C ILE A 394 -5.93 -16.19 -0.26
N THR A 395 -6.00 -16.83 0.90
CA THR A 395 -4.96 -17.76 1.37
C THR A 395 -4.73 -18.88 0.34
N PRO A 396 -3.52 -18.98 -0.23
CA PRO A 396 -3.20 -20.02 -1.21
C PRO A 396 -3.26 -21.41 -0.60
N THR A 397 -3.65 -22.38 -1.41
CA THR A 397 -3.78 -23.77 -0.96
C THR A 397 -2.44 -24.37 -0.50
N GLU A 398 -1.34 -23.89 -1.05
CA GLU A 398 0.04 -24.29 -0.76
C GLU A 398 0.45 -23.95 0.68
N ILE A 399 -0.21 -23.00 1.32
CA ILE A 399 0.08 -22.57 2.70
C ILE A 399 -1.08 -22.78 3.68
N ALA A 400 -2.17 -23.44 3.24
CA ALA A 400 -3.36 -23.62 4.06
C ALA A 400 -3.07 -24.39 5.38
N ASP A 401 -2.06 -25.26 5.40
CA ASP A 401 -1.61 -26.00 6.59
C ASP A 401 -0.58 -25.24 7.45
N LYS A 402 -0.22 -24.01 7.06
CA LYS A 402 0.87 -23.24 7.68
C LYS A 402 0.40 -22.18 8.68
N ASP A 403 -0.84 -22.21 9.16
CA ASP A 403 -1.32 -21.25 10.18
C ASP A 403 -1.06 -19.80 9.77
N LEU A 404 -1.29 -19.50 8.49
CA LEU A 404 -1.16 -18.19 7.87
C LEU A 404 -2.39 -17.94 7.03
N HIS A 405 -2.93 -16.73 7.14
CA HIS A 405 -4.10 -16.28 6.42
C HIS A 405 -3.75 -15.02 5.66
N VAL A 406 -4.26 -14.86 4.45
CA VAL A 406 -4.14 -13.64 3.65
C VAL A 406 -5.52 -13.12 3.31
N MET A 407 -5.85 -11.95 3.82
CA MET A 407 -7.12 -11.29 3.54
C MET A 407 -6.90 -10.21 2.49
N ARG A 408 -7.84 -10.10 1.53
CA ARG A 408 -7.97 -8.98 0.60
C ARG A 408 -9.27 -8.26 0.88
N VAL A 409 -9.22 -6.94 0.94
CA VAL A 409 -10.38 -6.06 1.09
C VAL A 409 -10.36 -5.05 -0.04
N TYR A 410 -11.54 -4.68 -0.52
CA TYR A 410 -11.69 -3.59 -1.47
C TYR A 410 -12.90 -2.74 -1.07
N VAL A 411 -12.70 -1.42 -1.06
CA VAL A 411 -13.72 -0.43 -0.67
C VAL A 411 -13.82 0.61 -1.78
N PRO A 412 -14.75 0.48 -2.74
CA PRO A 412 -14.85 1.37 -3.90
C PRO A 412 -15.02 2.85 -3.53
N GLU A 413 -15.65 3.13 -2.39
CA GLU A 413 -15.89 4.49 -1.92
C GLU A 413 -14.65 5.16 -1.31
N LEU A 414 -13.57 4.41 -1.06
CA LEU A 414 -12.29 4.93 -0.59
C LEU A 414 -11.29 5.01 -1.75
N VAL A 415 -10.44 6.05 -1.73
CA VAL A 415 -9.47 6.28 -2.80
C VAL A 415 -8.33 5.27 -2.68
N GLN A 416 -8.16 4.42 -3.69
CA GLN A 416 -7.03 3.50 -3.77
C GLN A 416 -5.72 4.22 -4.10
N MET A 417 -4.60 3.50 -4.06
CA MET A 417 -3.31 4.02 -4.51
C MET A 417 -3.41 4.33 -5.98
N SER A 418 -2.92 5.50 -6.40
CA SER A 418 -2.90 5.89 -7.82
C SER A 418 -1.48 5.87 -8.35
N MET A 419 -1.32 5.94 -9.68
CA MET A 419 -0.03 6.30 -10.23
C MET A 419 0.35 7.71 -9.76
N PRO A 420 1.61 7.98 -9.37
CA PRO A 420 1.94 9.25 -8.74
C PRO A 420 1.69 10.49 -9.63
N ALA A 421 1.79 10.37 -10.95
CA ALA A 421 1.46 11.45 -11.89
C ALA A 421 -0.02 11.53 -12.28
N PHE A 422 -0.82 10.49 -12.00
CA PHE A 422 -2.21 10.36 -12.45
C PHE A 422 -3.12 9.99 -11.28
N PRO A 423 -3.45 10.94 -10.39
CA PRO A 423 -4.43 10.70 -9.34
C PRO A 423 -5.83 10.50 -9.92
N TYR A 424 -6.69 9.80 -9.18
CA TYR A 424 -8.07 9.48 -9.61
C TYR A 424 -8.99 10.71 -9.62
N SER A 425 -8.85 11.56 -10.64
CA SER A 425 -9.44 12.89 -10.74
C SER A 425 -10.98 12.94 -10.72
N LYS A 426 -11.65 11.83 -11.08
CA LYS A 426 -13.11 11.68 -11.05
C LYS A 426 -13.63 10.82 -9.91
N HIS A 427 -12.75 10.30 -9.04
CA HIS A 427 -13.20 9.53 -7.89
C HIS A 427 -14.14 10.38 -7.01
N PRO A 428 -15.36 9.92 -6.66
CA PRO A 428 -16.34 10.74 -5.95
C PRO A 428 -15.80 11.34 -4.64
N ARG A 429 -15.00 10.56 -3.91
CA ARG A 429 -14.37 11.01 -2.66
C ARG A 429 -13.29 12.08 -2.85
N ILE A 430 -12.56 12.09 -3.97
CA ILE A 430 -11.62 13.16 -4.31
C ILE A 430 -12.40 14.44 -4.61
N ILE A 431 -13.46 14.35 -5.43
CA ILE A 431 -14.33 15.49 -5.76
C ILE A 431 -14.94 16.09 -4.49
N LYS A 432 -15.45 15.25 -3.58
CA LYS A 432 -16.00 15.69 -2.28
C LYS A 432 -14.99 16.44 -1.42
N ASN A 433 -13.70 16.18 -1.59
CA ASN A 433 -12.61 16.86 -0.87
C ASN A 433 -11.99 18.01 -1.68
N GLY A 434 -12.71 18.57 -2.65
CA GLY A 434 -12.31 19.76 -3.42
C GLY A 434 -11.67 19.45 -4.77
N GLY A 435 -11.56 18.18 -5.16
CA GLY A 435 -10.93 17.79 -6.42
C GLY A 435 -9.40 17.86 -6.38
N ILE A 436 -8.78 17.50 -7.50
CA ILE A 436 -7.32 17.54 -7.64
C ILE A 436 -6.86 18.99 -7.75
N SER A 437 -5.93 19.39 -6.88
CA SER A 437 -5.30 20.71 -6.88
C SER A 437 -3.77 20.66 -6.95
N ASN A 438 -3.16 19.53 -6.61
CA ASN A 438 -1.73 19.30 -6.77
C ASN A 438 -1.45 18.34 -7.93
N ASN A 439 -0.98 18.88 -9.06
CA ASN A 439 -0.47 18.11 -10.20
C ASN A 439 1.04 18.25 -10.39
N GLU A 440 1.69 19.10 -9.59
CA GLU A 440 3.12 19.39 -9.73
C GLU A 440 3.98 18.34 -9.02
N PHE A 441 3.54 17.89 -7.84
CA PHE A 441 4.33 17.02 -6.97
C PHE A 441 3.70 15.63 -6.84
N PRO A 442 4.36 14.56 -7.30
CA PRO A 442 3.87 13.20 -7.07
C PRO A 442 3.86 12.86 -5.58
N HIS A 443 2.97 11.97 -5.13
CA HIS A 443 2.98 11.50 -3.73
C HIS A 443 4.34 10.88 -3.38
N PRO A 444 4.81 10.95 -2.12
CA PRO A 444 6.14 10.48 -1.75
C PRO A 444 6.18 9.02 -1.28
N LEU A 445 5.03 8.32 -1.34
CA LEU A 445 4.85 6.95 -0.84
C LEU A 445 5.15 5.90 -1.93
N PRO A 446 5.70 4.73 -1.56
CA PRO A 446 5.90 3.60 -2.45
C PRO A 446 4.63 2.76 -2.66
#